data_AF-A0A3D1BEA7-F1
#
_entry.id   AF-A0A3D1BEA7-F1
#
_cell.length_a   1.000
_cell.length_b   1.000
_cell.length_c   1.000
_cell.angle_alpha   90.00
_cell.angle_beta   90.00
_cell.angle_gamma   90.00
#
_symmetry.space_group_name_H-M   'P 1'
#
loop_
_entity.id
_entity.type
_entity.pdbx_description
1 polymer ?
#
loop_
_entity_poly.entity_id
_entity_poly.type
_entity_poly.pdbx_seq_one_letter_code
_entity_poly.pdbx_strand_id
1 'polypeptide(L)' 'MNLPIGIFDSGIGGLTVAKALVERLPRESLYYVGDTAHMPYGDKSVDSLKE' A
#
# COMPACT_ATOMS: atom_id res chain seq x y z
N MET A 1 -16.65 12.05 10.49
CA MET A 1 -15.18 11.91 10.58
C MET A 1 -14.68 11.50 9.21
N ASN A 2 -13.77 12.27 8.61
CA ASN A 2 -13.12 11.86 7.37
C ASN A 2 -11.84 11.12 7.74
N LEU A 3 -11.85 9.79 7.65
CA LEU A 3 -10.67 8.97 7.92
C LEU A 3 -9.85 8.82 6.63
N PRO A 4 -8.52 8.84 6.72
CA PRO A 4 -7.64 8.68 5.56
C PRO A 4 -7.73 7.25 4.98
N ILE A 5 -7.42 7.13 3.70
CA ILE A 5 -7.22 5.84 3.04
C ILE A 5 -5.79 5.36 3.36
N GLY A 6 -5.69 4.22 4.04
CA GLY A 6 -4.41 3.54 4.27
C GLY A 6 -4.06 2.60 3.12
N ILE A 7 -2.83 2.68 2.63
CA ILE A 7 -2.25 1.79 1.63
C ILE A 7 -1.03 1.13 2.26
N PHE A 8 -1.00 -0.20 2.22
CA PHE A 8 0.15 -1.00 2.62
C PHE A 8 0.65 -1.77 1.40
N ASP A 9 1.94 -1.69 1.11
CA ASP A 9 2.56 -2.43 0.04
C ASP A 9 3.96 -2.89 0.46
N SER A 10 4.43 -3.98 -0.14
CA SER A 10 5.78 -4.48 0.09
C SER A 10 6.86 -3.59 -0.52
N GLY A 11 6.55 -2.67 -1.46
CA GLY A 11 7.59 -1.89 -2.13
C GLY A 11 7.14 -0.62 -2.81
N ILE A 12 7.80 -0.31 -3.94
CA ILE A 12 7.55 0.89 -4.75
C ILE A 12 6.38 0.68 -5.72
N GLY A 13 6.03 -0.58 -6.01
CA GLY A 13 4.97 -0.94 -6.97
C GLY A 13 3.61 -0.37 -6.60
N GLY A 14 3.27 -0.35 -5.30
CA GLY A 14 2.03 0.20 -4.76
C GLY A 14 1.86 1.71 -4.98
N LEU A 15 2.93 2.45 -5.31
CA LEU A 15 2.79 3.87 -5.69
C LEU A 15 1.99 4.04 -6.99
N THR A 16 1.93 3.03 -7.85
CA THR A 16 1.07 3.06 -9.04
C THR A 16 -0.41 3.12 -8.66
N VAL A 17 -0.80 2.36 -7.63
CA VAL A 17 -2.15 2.36 -7.06
C VAL A 17 -2.41 3.67 -6.31
N ALA A 18 -1.46 4.14 -5.51
CA ALA A 18 -1.56 5.42 -4.81
C ALA A 18 -1.77 6.59 -5.79
N LYS A 19 -1.03 6.61 -6.91
CA LYS A 19 -1.19 7.60 -7.98
C LYS A 19 -2.61 7.55 -8.58
N ALA A 20 -3.10 6.37 -8.93
CA ALA A 20 -4.44 6.20 -9.48
C ALA A 20 -5.55 6.64 -8.51
N LEU A 21 -5.33 6.51 -7.20
CA LEU A 21 -6.24 6.98 -6.16
C LEU A 21 -6.22 8.50 -6.04
N VAL A 22 -5.05 9.13 -6.05
CA VAL A 22 -4.93 10.61 -6.03
C VAL A 22 -5.64 11.22 -7.25
N GLU A 23 -5.53 10.60 -8.43
CA GLU A 23 -6.20 11.08 -9.65
C GLU A 23 -7.73 10.95 -9.59
N ARG A 24 -8.25 9.86 -9.01
CA ARG A 24 -9.70 9.60 -8.96
C ARG A 24 -10.40 10.20 -7.74
N LEU A 25 -9.67 10.34 -6.64
CA LEU A 25 -10.16 10.79 -5.33
C LEU A 25 -9.30 11.95 -4.81
N PRO A 26 -9.26 13.09 -5.52
CA PRO A 26 -8.34 14.20 -5.21
C PRO A 26 -8.63 14.88 -3.86
N ARG A 27 -9.76 14.57 -3.22
CA ARG A 27 -10.17 15.13 -1.91
C ARG A 27 -9.90 14.20 -0.74
N GLU A 28 -9.45 12.97 -1.00
CA GLU A 28 -9.14 12.01 0.07
C GLU A 28 -7.71 12.18 0.56
N SER A 29 -7.54 12.04 1.87
CA SER A 29 -6.20 11.95 2.48
C SER A 29 -5.71 10.51 2.38
N LEU A 30 -4.47 10.31 1.93
CA LEU A 30 -3.85 8.99 1.80
C LEU A 30 -2.65 8.87 2.74
N TYR A 31 -2.53 7.70 3.39
CA TYR A 31 -1.30 7.26 4.06
C TYR A 31 -0.77 6.02 3.36
N TYR A 32 0.49 6.06 2.92
CA TYR A 32 1.17 4.93 2.29
C TYR A 32 2.26 4.41 3.21
N VAL A 33 2.24 3.11 3.48
CA VAL A 33 3.25 2.40 4.25
C VAL A 33 3.87 1.35 3.36
N GLY A 34 5.17 1.51 3.08
CA GLY A 34 5.96 0.52 2.36
C GLY A 34 6.71 -0.38 3.33
N ASP A 35 6.42 -1.69 3.33
CA ASP A 35 7.18 -2.68 4.08
C ASP A 35 8.40 -3.17 3.29
N THR A 36 9.37 -2.27 3.15
CA THR A 36 10.61 -2.52 2.42
C THR A 36 11.54 -3.51 3.14
N ALA A 37 11.34 -3.74 4.43
CA ALA A 37 12.15 -4.66 5.24
C ALA A 37 11.89 -6.14 4.91
N HIS A 38 10.73 -6.45 4.33
CA HIS A 38 10.26 -7.80 4.08
C HIS A 38 10.09 -8.12 2.59
N MET A 39 10.72 -7.35 1.71
CA MET A 39 10.69 -7.56 0.27
C MET A 39 11.43 -8.83 -0.19
N PRO A 40 11.02 -9.45 -1.32
CA PRO A 40 9.72 -9.33 -1.98
C PRO A 40 8.69 -10.29 -1.37
N TYR A 41 7.42 -9.89 -1.33
CA TYR A 41 6.33 -10.77 -0.88
C TYR A 41 6.01 -11.89 -1.89
N GLY A 42 6.39 -11.73 -3.16
CA GLY A 42 6.06 -12.68 -4.23
C GLY A 42 6.61 -14.09 -4.01
N ASP A 43 7.71 -14.22 -3.26
CA ASP A 43 8.34 -15.50 -2.95
C ASP A 43 7.95 -16.03 -1.55
N LYS A 44 7.09 -15.33 -0.82
CA LYS A 44 6.66 -15.72 0.53
C LYS A 44 5.41 -16.58 0.47
N SER A 45 5.36 -17.58 1.34
CA SER A 45 4.16 -18.40 1.52
C SER A 45 3.01 -17.53 2.05
N VAL A 46 1.77 -17.90 1.73
CA VAL A 46 0.56 -17.18 2.21
C VAL A 46 0.51 -17.12 3.74
N ASP A 47 1.03 -18.14 4.42
CA ASP A 47 1.10 -18.20 5.87
C ASP A 47 2.08 -17.15 6.43
N SER A 48 3.22 -16.93 5.75
CA SER A 48 4.21 -15.90 6.11
C SER A 48 3.76 -14.46 5.84
N LEU A 49 2.60 -14.25 5.18
CA LEU A 49 2.04 -12.92 4.88
C LEU A 49 0.95 -12.50 5.86
N LYS A 50 0.47 -13.42 6.71
CA LYS A 50 -0.63 -13.18 7.65
C LYS A 50 -0.17 -12.96 9.10
N GLU A 51 1.11 -13.21 9.38
CA GLU A 51 1.77 -12.92 10.66
C GLU A 51 2.31 -11.49 10.70
#